data_AF-A0A9N9XQG1-F1
#
_entry.id   AF-A0A9N9XQG1-F1
#
_cell.length_a   1.000
_cell.length_b   1.000
_cell.length_c   1.000
_cell.angle_alpha   90.00
_cell.angle_beta   90.00
_cell.angle_gamma   90.00
#
_symmetry.space_group_name_H-M   'P 1'
#
loop_
_entity.id
_entity.type
_entity.pdbx_description
1 polymer ?
#
loop_
_entity_poly.entity_id
_entity_poly.type
_entity_poly.pdbx_seq_one_letter_code
_entity_poly.pdbx_strand_id
1 'polypeptide(L)'
;MENPSRKKLKYFVKQKYTREQKIVASVWFHERHYTGMTYEQLKINFQERFKSRPPTRGLIWKWSMKLFENVSRDKKRKCSLDRLMYVPYIKESFVKFPDLTVIQRSDMLGLAINTLRRIIKLDFTTEEIELLKKKGQSSKDDKSEVNDTEDSEDTKQIELK
;
A
#
# COMPACT_ATOMS: atom_id res chain seq x y z
N MET A 1 -41.16 -31.87 -29.19
CA MET A 1 -41.28 -31.39 -27.80
C MET A 1 -39.97 -30.73 -27.42
N GLU A 2 -39.85 -29.40 -27.60
CA GLU A 2 -38.63 -28.66 -27.29
C GLU A 2 -38.76 -27.96 -25.93
N ASN A 3 -37.74 -28.15 -25.09
CA ASN A 3 -37.65 -27.70 -23.70
C ASN A 3 -37.47 -26.16 -23.62
N PRO A 4 -38.40 -25.39 -23.01
CA PRO A 4 -38.21 -23.95 -22.83
C PRO A 4 -37.74 -23.66 -21.39
N SER A 5 -36.45 -23.84 -21.11
CA SER A 5 -35.90 -23.37 -19.83
C SER A 5 -34.45 -22.89 -19.92
N ARG A 6 -34.20 -21.89 -20.77
CA ARG A 6 -33.03 -21.02 -20.59
C ARG A 6 -33.44 -19.79 -19.79
N LYS A 7 -33.37 -19.91 -18.45
CA LYS A 7 -33.47 -18.79 -17.52
C LYS A 7 -32.42 -17.73 -17.92
N LYS A 8 -32.86 -16.61 -18.50
CA LYS A 8 -32.01 -15.47 -18.82
C LYS A 8 -31.42 -14.94 -17.51
N LEU A 9 -30.11 -15.15 -17.30
CA LEU A 9 -29.34 -14.49 -16.25
C LEU A 9 -29.48 -12.97 -16.46
N LYS A 10 -30.30 -12.32 -15.62
CA LYS A 10 -30.41 -10.86 -15.61
C LYS A 10 -29.06 -10.32 -15.16
N TYR A 11 -28.29 -9.76 -16.09
CA TYR A 11 -27.10 -8.97 -15.77
C TYR A 11 -27.50 -7.89 -14.77
N PHE A 12 -27.03 -8.01 -13.53
CA PHE A 12 -27.30 -7.06 -12.47
C PHE A 12 -26.47 -5.80 -12.75
N VAL A 13 -27.02 -4.89 -13.56
CA VAL A 13 -26.41 -3.58 -13.77
C VAL A 13 -26.33 -2.91 -12.41
N LYS A 14 -25.11 -2.75 -11.88
CA LYS A 14 -24.89 -1.99 -10.64
C LYS A 14 -25.33 -0.56 -10.88
N GLN A 15 -26.50 -0.20 -10.36
CA GLN A 15 -26.99 1.16 -10.40
C GLN A 15 -25.98 2.08 -9.72
N LYS A 16 -25.42 3.03 -10.48
CA LYS A 16 -24.44 3.98 -9.98
C LYS A 16 -25.18 5.13 -9.31
N TYR A 17 -25.21 5.12 -7.98
CA TYR A 17 -25.72 6.24 -7.19
C TYR A 17 -24.71 7.40 -7.14
N THR A 18 -25.20 8.63 -7.29
CA THR A 18 -24.40 9.86 -7.21
C THR A 18 -23.88 10.09 -5.79
N ARG A 19 -22.92 11.01 -5.62
CA ARG A 19 -22.39 11.35 -4.30
C ARG A 19 -23.47 11.94 -3.39
N GLU A 20 -24.30 12.83 -3.94
CA GLU A 20 -25.41 13.46 -3.22
C GLU A 20 -26.42 12.41 -2.73
N GLN A 21 -26.88 11.51 -3.63
CA GLN A 21 -27.81 10.43 -3.28
C GLN A 21 -27.29 9.58 -2.11
N LYS A 22 -26.00 9.25 -2.13
CA LYS A 22 -25.36 8.48 -1.06
C LYS A 22 -25.35 9.24 0.25
N ILE A 23 -25.03 10.53 0.23
CA ILE A 23 -24.96 11.38 1.43
C ILE A 23 -26.37 11.52 2.04
N VAL A 24 -27.35 11.94 1.25
CA VAL A 24 -28.72 12.16 1.74
C VAL A 24 -29.33 10.87 2.31
N ALA A 25 -29.20 9.75 1.59
CA ALA A 25 -29.69 8.46 2.09
C ALA A 25 -28.99 8.04 3.39
N SER A 26 -27.69 8.32 3.52
CA SER A 26 -26.92 8.01 4.73
C SER A 26 -27.39 8.84 5.93
N VAL A 27 -27.65 10.14 5.72
CA VAL A 27 -28.14 11.07 6.75
C VAL A 27 -29.50 10.61 7.25
N TRP A 28 -30.48 10.42 6.35
CA TRP A 28 -31.81 9.94 6.73
C TRP A 28 -31.76 8.59 7.45
N PHE A 29 -30.89 7.69 7.01
CA PHE A 29 -30.74 6.39 7.67
C PHE A 29 -30.11 6.47 9.05
N HIS A 30 -29.19 7.41 9.27
CA HIS A 30 -28.57 7.67 10.57
C HIS A 30 -29.58 8.34 11.52
N GLU A 31 -30.35 9.31 11.03
CA GLU A 31 -31.31 10.09 11.81
C GLU A 31 -32.63 9.37 12.09
N ARG A 32 -32.89 8.24 11.43
CA ARG A 32 -34.15 7.50 11.54
C ARG A 32 -34.52 7.10 12.98
N HIS A 33 -33.51 6.88 13.83
CA HIS A 33 -33.70 6.53 15.24
C HIS A 33 -34.23 7.70 16.06
N TYR A 34 -33.95 8.94 15.66
CA TYR A 34 -34.42 10.16 16.32
C TYR A 34 -35.76 10.65 15.76
N THR A 35 -36.00 10.41 14.47
CA THR A 35 -37.21 10.86 13.75
C THR A 35 -38.33 9.83 13.72
N GLY A 36 -38.09 8.60 14.21
CA GLY A 36 -39.03 7.49 14.11
C GLY A 36 -39.25 6.99 12.68
N MET A 37 -38.44 7.42 11.71
CA MET A 37 -38.62 7.10 10.30
C MET A 37 -38.37 5.61 10.02
N THR A 38 -39.30 4.97 9.34
CA THR A 38 -39.14 3.58 8.89
C THR A 38 -38.30 3.51 7.61
N TYR A 39 -37.75 2.34 7.31
CA TYR A 39 -36.99 2.15 6.08
C TYR A 39 -37.87 2.28 4.82
N GLU A 40 -39.16 1.92 4.89
CA GLU A 40 -40.08 2.09 3.75
C GLU A 40 -40.35 3.57 3.47
N GLN A 41 -40.56 4.39 4.50
CA GLN A 41 -40.67 5.85 4.34
C GLN A 41 -39.39 6.44 3.71
N LEU A 42 -38.22 5.98 4.13
CA LEU A 42 -36.95 6.40 3.52
C LEU A 42 -36.90 6.07 2.03
N LYS A 43 -37.39 4.90 1.60
CA LYS A 43 -37.45 4.54 0.17
C LYS A 43 -38.38 5.46 -0.60
N ILE A 44 -39.56 5.75 -0.05
CA ILE A 44 -40.54 6.66 -0.65
C ILE A 44 -39.89 8.04 -0.83
N ASN A 45 -39.34 8.61 0.24
CA ASN A 45 -38.67 9.92 0.21
C ASN A 45 -37.50 9.94 -0.79
N PHE A 46 -36.74 8.85 -0.89
CA PHE A 46 -35.64 8.73 -1.83
C PHE A 46 -36.13 8.74 -3.28
N GLN A 47 -37.16 7.94 -3.57
CA GLN A 47 -37.74 7.86 -4.91
C GLN A 47 -38.42 9.17 -5.30
N GLU A 48 -39.11 9.83 -4.37
CA GLU A 48 -39.73 11.14 -4.59
C GLU A 48 -38.71 12.23 -4.90
N ARG A 49 -37.62 12.29 -4.12
CA ARG A 49 -36.57 13.31 -4.28
C ARG A 49 -35.71 13.09 -5.52
N PHE A 50 -35.24 11.86 -5.75
CA PHE A 50 -34.25 11.58 -6.79
C PHE A 50 -34.81 10.93 -8.05
N LYS A 51 -36.12 10.66 -8.10
CA LYS A 51 -36.82 9.97 -9.21
C LYS A 51 -36.09 8.70 -9.66
N SER A 52 -35.46 8.01 -8.72
CA SER A 52 -34.59 6.85 -9.00
C SER A 52 -34.88 5.72 -8.03
N ARG A 53 -34.50 4.50 -8.44
CA ARG A 53 -34.75 3.31 -7.64
C ARG A 53 -34.03 3.41 -6.28
N PRO A 54 -34.74 3.18 -5.16
CA PRO A 54 -34.14 3.30 -3.85
C PRO A 54 -33.05 2.24 -3.61
N PRO A 55 -31.95 2.62 -2.94
CA PRO A 55 -30.88 1.70 -2.57
C PRO A 55 -31.33 0.70 -1.50
N THR A 56 -30.72 -0.49 -1.50
CA THR A 56 -31.03 -1.53 -0.50
C THR A 56 -30.54 -1.13 0.88
N ARG A 57 -31.19 -1.64 1.94
CA ARG A 57 -30.88 -1.30 3.34
C ARG A 57 -29.40 -1.51 3.67
N GLY A 58 -28.83 -2.64 3.26
CA GLY A 58 -27.42 -2.94 3.46
C GLY A 58 -26.47 -1.99 2.72
N LEU A 59 -26.89 -1.46 1.56
CA LEU A 59 -26.09 -0.49 0.80
C LEU A 59 -26.09 0.88 1.49
N ILE A 60 -27.25 1.34 1.96
CA ILE A 60 -27.36 2.59 2.71
C ILE A 60 -26.60 2.50 4.03
N TRP A 61 -26.72 1.38 4.75
CA TRP A 61 -25.94 1.15 5.97
C TRP A 61 -24.43 1.27 5.69
N LYS A 62 -23.91 0.61 4.64
CA LYS A 62 -22.49 0.76 4.25
C LYS A 62 -22.08 2.20 3.97
N TRP A 63 -22.95 2.99 3.34
CA TRP A 63 -22.67 4.41 3.10
C TRP A 63 -22.72 5.23 4.39
N SER A 64 -23.69 4.96 5.27
CA SER A 64 -23.83 5.60 6.58
C SER A 64 -22.60 5.34 7.46
N MET A 65 -22.16 4.09 7.60
CA MET A 65 -20.92 3.75 8.30
C MET A 65 -19.72 4.45 7.66
N LYS A 66 -19.66 4.51 6.32
CA LYS A 66 -18.59 5.24 5.62
C LYS A 66 -18.65 6.75 5.86
N LEU A 67 -19.83 7.33 6.02
CA LEU A 67 -20.02 8.77 6.17
C LEU A 67 -19.81 9.24 7.60
N PHE A 68 -20.30 8.49 8.59
CA PHE A 68 -20.30 8.90 10.00
C PHE A 68 -19.20 8.23 10.82
N GLU A 69 -18.90 6.94 10.62
CA GLU A 69 -17.88 6.27 11.45
C GLU A 69 -16.45 6.43 10.92
N ASN A 70 -16.28 6.67 9.61
CA ASN A 70 -14.95 6.76 9.02
C ASN A 70 -14.38 8.19 9.01
N VAL A 71 -15.06 9.19 9.58
CA VAL A 71 -14.49 10.54 9.71
C VAL A 71 -13.29 10.56 10.67
N SER A 72 -13.23 9.60 11.60
CA SER A 72 -12.18 9.52 12.63
C SER A 72 -11.02 8.59 12.29
N ARG A 73 -11.06 7.89 11.15
CA ARG A 73 -9.94 7.06 10.70
C ARG A 73 -9.48 7.56 9.36
N ASP A 74 -8.45 8.40 9.40
CA ASP A 74 -7.43 8.39 8.36
C ASP A 74 -7.16 6.94 8.01
N LYS A 75 -7.78 6.46 6.94
CA LYS A 75 -7.47 5.14 6.40
C LYS A 75 -6.06 5.30 5.88
N LYS A 76 -5.08 5.08 6.77
CA LYS A 76 -3.68 4.87 6.41
C LYS A 76 -3.75 3.93 5.23
N ARG A 77 -3.39 4.45 4.05
CA ARG A 77 -3.48 3.71 2.78
C ARG A 77 -2.85 2.35 3.07
N LYS A 78 -3.59 1.25 2.82
CA LYS A 78 -3.04 -0.10 2.96
C LYS A 78 -1.76 -0.13 2.11
N CYS A 79 -0.61 0.03 2.75
CA CYS A 79 0.66 -0.19 2.09
C CYS A 79 0.78 -1.71 1.97
N SER A 80 1.14 -2.20 0.79
CA SER A 80 1.34 -3.63 0.61
C SER A 80 2.39 -4.09 1.61
N LEU A 81 2.10 -5.17 2.34
CA LEU A 81 3.01 -5.73 3.33
C LEU A 81 4.38 -6.05 2.69
N ASP A 82 4.36 -6.45 1.42
CA ASP A 82 5.51 -6.69 0.55
C ASP A 82 6.52 -5.54 0.56
N ARG A 83 6.05 -4.30 0.71
CA ARG A 83 6.89 -3.10 0.80
C ARG A 83 7.84 -3.19 2.00
N LEU A 84 7.32 -3.60 3.15
CA LEU A 84 8.04 -3.65 4.42
C LEU A 84 9.14 -4.72 4.40
N MET A 85 8.98 -5.77 3.59
CA MET A 85 10.00 -6.82 3.45
C MET A 85 11.32 -6.26 2.88
N TYR A 86 11.26 -5.27 2.00
CA TYR A 86 12.45 -4.71 1.36
C TYR A 86 13.17 -3.64 2.20
N VAL A 87 12.52 -3.07 3.20
CA VAL A 87 13.08 -2.03 4.08
C VAL A 87 14.41 -2.42 4.72
N PRO A 88 14.57 -3.61 5.36
CA PRO A 88 15.85 -4.00 5.95
C PRO A 88 16.98 -4.11 4.91
N TYR A 89 16.71 -4.68 3.74
CA TYR A 89 17.71 -4.79 2.66
C TYR A 89 18.13 -3.42 2.12
N ILE A 90 17.17 -2.49 2.01
CA ILE A 90 17.46 -1.10 1.62
C ILE A 90 18.32 -0.42 2.71
N LYS A 91 18.00 -0.60 4.00
CA LYS A 91 18.83 -0.09 5.11
C LYS A 91 20.27 -0.59 5.04
N GLU A 92 20.44 -1.91 4.86
CA GLU A 92 21.76 -2.50 4.71
C GLU A 92 22.52 -1.95 3.51
N SER A 93 21.82 -1.74 2.38
CA SER A 93 22.46 -1.22 1.19
C SER A 93 23.06 0.17 1.43
N PHE A 94 22.41 1.03 2.23
CA PHE A 94 22.92 2.37 2.55
C PHE A 94 24.16 2.31 3.45
N VAL A 95 24.27 1.29 4.30
CA VAL A 95 25.44 1.06 5.15
C VAL A 95 26.60 0.48 4.34
N LYS A 96 26.35 -0.59 3.57
CA LYS A 96 27.41 -1.28 2.82
C LYS A 96 27.95 -0.44 1.66
N PHE A 97 27.07 0.30 0.99
CA PHE A 97 27.37 1.06 -0.21
C PHE A 97 26.78 2.48 -0.13
N PRO A 98 27.39 3.38 0.64
CA PRO A 98 26.86 4.73 0.89
C PRO A 98 26.85 5.61 -0.38
N ASP A 99 27.77 5.36 -1.31
CA ASP A 99 28.01 6.20 -2.49
C ASP A 99 27.14 5.81 -3.70
N LEU A 100 26.45 4.66 -3.63
CA LEU A 100 25.59 4.21 -4.73
C LEU A 100 24.38 5.14 -4.90
N THR A 101 24.12 5.47 -6.16
CA THR A 101 22.90 6.15 -6.59
C THR A 101 21.67 5.27 -6.40
N VAL A 102 20.49 5.88 -6.39
CA VAL A 102 19.21 5.15 -6.29
C VAL A 102 19.01 4.17 -7.45
N ILE A 103 19.54 4.49 -8.64
CA ILE A 103 19.46 3.61 -9.82
C ILE A 103 20.31 2.37 -9.62
N GLN A 104 21.60 2.53 -9.28
CA GLN A 104 22.49 1.39 -9.04
C GLN A 104 21.98 0.52 -7.88
N ARG A 105 21.41 1.15 -6.85
CA ARG A 105 20.78 0.46 -5.72
C ARG A 105 19.53 -0.32 -6.12
N SER A 106 18.76 0.16 -7.12
CA SER A 106 17.61 -0.57 -7.64
C SER A 106 18.05 -1.83 -8.37
N ASP A 107 19.11 -1.73 -9.17
CA ASP A 107 19.66 -2.86 -9.92
C ASP A 107 20.27 -3.90 -8.96
N MET A 108 21.01 -3.45 -7.94
CA MET A 108 21.59 -4.33 -6.91
C MET A 108 20.54 -5.12 -6.13
N LEU A 109 19.40 -4.50 -5.82
CA LEU A 109 18.32 -5.11 -5.04
C LEU A 109 17.30 -5.87 -5.91
N GLY A 110 17.44 -5.84 -7.24
CA GLY A 110 16.47 -6.41 -8.17
C GLY A 110 15.08 -5.76 -8.09
N LEU A 111 15.01 -4.49 -7.67
CA LEU A 111 13.77 -3.75 -7.47
C LEU A 111 13.50 -2.79 -8.62
N ALA A 112 12.26 -2.69 -9.07
CA ALA A 112 11.88 -1.63 -9.98
C ALA A 112 12.14 -0.25 -9.35
N ILE A 113 12.75 0.68 -10.11
CA ILE A 113 13.18 1.99 -9.61
C ILE A 113 12.05 2.79 -8.94
N ASN A 114 10.84 2.72 -9.49
CA ASN A 114 9.66 3.40 -8.94
C ASN A 114 9.23 2.81 -7.59
N THR A 115 9.39 1.51 -7.42
CA THR A 115 9.13 0.82 -6.16
C THR A 115 10.15 1.25 -5.12
N LEU A 116 11.45 1.23 -5.45
CA LEU A 116 12.51 1.68 -4.53
C LEU A 116 12.31 3.14 -4.11
N ARG A 117 12.07 4.05 -5.05
CA ARG A 117 11.77 5.47 -4.76
C ARG A 117 10.56 5.63 -3.84
N ARG A 118 9.51 4.84 -4.06
CA ARG A 118 8.31 4.86 -3.23
C ARG A 118 8.59 4.36 -1.81
N ILE A 119 9.39 3.32 -1.65
CA ILE A 119 9.80 2.79 -0.35
C ILE A 119 10.61 3.84 0.40
N ILE A 120 11.65 4.38 -0.23
CA ILE A 120 12.51 5.43 0.35
C ILE A 120 11.66 6.62 0.81
N LYS A 121 10.73 7.10 -0.02
CA LYS A 121 9.87 8.25 0.32
C LYS A 121 8.93 8.00 1.49
N LEU A 122 8.50 6.75 1.72
CA LEU A 122 7.45 6.44 2.69
C LEU A 122 7.99 5.88 4.00
N ASP A 123 9.14 5.21 3.97
CA ASP A 123 9.67 4.43 5.09
C ASP A 123 11.04 4.96 5.60
N PHE A 124 11.60 6.00 4.98
CA PHE A 124 12.89 6.59 5.38
C PHE A 124 12.80 8.12 5.45
N THR A 125 13.43 8.71 6.46
CA THR A 125 13.71 10.16 6.49
C THR A 125 15.08 10.45 5.88
N THR A 126 15.29 11.69 5.43
CA THR A 126 16.60 12.13 4.92
C THR A 126 17.69 11.99 5.97
N GLU A 127 17.37 12.32 7.23
CA GLU A 127 18.26 12.17 8.38
C GLU A 127 18.66 10.72 8.63
N GLU A 128 17.70 9.78 8.57
CA GLU A 128 17.99 8.33 8.70
C GLU A 128 18.99 7.86 7.62
N ILE A 129 18.82 8.33 6.38
CA ILE A 129 19.69 7.93 5.26
C ILE A 129 21.11 8.45 5.49
N GLU A 130 21.26 9.70 5.93
CA GLU A 130 22.57 10.27 6.23
C GLU A 130 23.28 9.54 7.37
N LEU A 131 22.54 9.19 8.44
CA LEU A 131 23.07 8.41 9.55
C LEU A 131 23.55 7.02 9.10
N LEU A 132 22.76 6.33 8.26
CA LEU A 132 23.13 5.02 7.73
C LEU A 132 24.38 5.09 6.85
N LYS A 133 24.54 6.15 6.06
CA LYS A 133 25.74 6.36 5.23
C LYS A 133 26.97 6.61 6.09
N LYS A 134 26.87 7.46 7.12
CA LYS A 134 27.95 7.74 8.08
C LYS A 134 28.38 6.48 8.84
N LYS A 135 27.42 5.63 9.23
CA LYS A 135 27.69 4.33 9.86
C LYS A 135 28.48 3.39 8.94
N GLY A 136 28.20 3.43 7.64
CA GLY A 136 28.97 2.68 6.64
C GLY A 136 30.40 3.17 6.47
N GLN A 137 30.58 4.50 6.43
CA GLN A 137 31.89 5.14 6.24
C GLN A 137 32.82 4.94 7.43
N SER A 138 32.33 5.15 8.66
CA SER A 138 33.11 4.90 9.89
C SER A 138 33.63 3.46 10.02
N SER A 139 32.94 2.47 9.47
CA SER A 139 33.41 1.07 9.50
C SER A 139 34.49 0.72 8.47
N LYS A 140 34.76 1.61 7.50
CA LYS A 140 35.82 1.42 6.50
C LYS A 140 37.16 1.99 6.97
N ASP A 141 37.13 3.04 7.77
CA ASP A 141 38.34 3.71 8.25
C ASP A 141 39.10 2.84 9.29
N ASP A 142 38.43 1.92 9.97
CA ASP A 142 39.05 0.98 10.92
C ASP A 142 39.74 -0.24 10.26
N LYS A 143 39.68 -0.39 8.93
CA LYS A 143 40.29 -1.53 8.20
C LYS A 143 41.48 -1.17 7.31
N SER A 144 41.95 0.07 7.37
CA SER A 144 43.11 0.58 6.61
C SER A 144 44.40 0.73 7.43
N GLU A 145 44.49 0.13 8.61
CA GLU A 145 45.76 -0.06 9.35
C GLU A 145 45.95 -1.55 9.64
N VAL A 146 46.54 -2.28 8.70
CA VAL A 146 47.58 -3.33 8.85
C VAL A 146 47.76 -3.90 7.45
N ASN A 147 48.72 -3.36 6.71
CA ASN A 147 49.47 -4.08 5.68
C ASN A 147 50.69 -3.23 5.38
N ASP A 148 51.73 -3.41 6.18
CA ASP A 148 53.11 -3.21 5.76
C ASP A 148 53.98 -4.23 6.50
N THR A 149 55.02 -4.69 5.76
CA THR A 149 56.21 -5.44 6.19
C THR A 149 56.21 -6.98 6.02
N GLU A 150 56.80 -7.42 4.89
CA GLU A 150 57.89 -8.44 4.73
C GLU A 150 57.68 -9.86 5.34
N ASP A 151 58.10 -11.00 4.79
CA ASP A 151 59.14 -11.35 3.82
C ASP A 151 58.94 -12.84 3.36
N SER A 152 59.53 -13.17 2.21
CA SER A 152 60.25 -14.43 1.85
C SER A 152 59.88 -15.79 2.50
N GLU A 153 59.58 -16.81 1.67
CA GLU A 153 60.43 -18.02 1.46
C GLU A 153 59.71 -19.16 0.68
N ASP A 154 60.26 -19.46 -0.51
CA ASP A 154 60.62 -20.75 -1.08
C ASP A 154 59.73 -22.01 -1.13
N THR A 155 59.53 -22.43 -2.40
CA THR A 155 59.64 -23.80 -2.97
C THR A 155 58.60 -24.90 -2.65
N LYS A 156 57.98 -25.46 -3.71
CA LYS A 156 58.43 -26.71 -4.36
C LYS A 156 57.55 -27.13 -5.55
N GLN A 157 58.24 -27.62 -6.57
CA GLN A 157 57.78 -28.28 -7.78
C GLN A 157 56.91 -29.52 -7.49
N ILE A 158 55.88 -29.77 -8.31
CA ILE A 158 55.50 -31.14 -8.72
C ILE A 158 55.01 -31.10 -10.19
N GLU A 159 55.89 -31.55 -11.08
CA GLU A 159 55.56 -32.13 -12.40
C GLU A 159 54.82 -33.46 -12.19
N LEU A 160 53.79 -33.76 -12.99
CA LEU A 160 53.41 -35.14 -13.31
C LEU A 160 52.64 -35.18 -14.64
N LYS A 161 53.39 -35.62 -15.65
CA LYS A 161 53.08 -36.32 -16.92
C LYS A 161 51.64 -36.36 -17.42
#